data_AF-A0A349B355-F1
#
_entry.id   AF-A0A349B355-F1
#
_cell.length_a   1.000
_cell.length_b   1.000
_cell.length_c   1.000
_cell.angle_alpha   90.00
_cell.angle_beta   90.00
_cell.angle_gamma   90.00
#
_symmetry.space_group_name_H-M   'P 1'
#
loop_
_entity.id
_entity.type
_entity.pdbx_description
1 polymer ?
#
loop_
_entity_poly.entity_id
_entity_poly.type
_entity_poly.pdbx_seq_one_letter_code
_entity_poly.pdbx_strand_id
1 'polypeptide(L)'
;LPEAPVKPLAGDAPRLLRQRLACLIRAQGFRFTIGDMPPGHGDANGLTDWGTRTVTVRADLTDAQAAKTTAHELAHVLMHDPTSGGRSPREVCEIEAESVAYLL
;
A
#
# COMPACT_ATOMS: atom_id res chain seq x y z
N LEU A 1 18.91 33.90 16.48
CA LEU A 1 17.59 34.00 15.81
C LEU A 1 16.56 33.34 16.72
N PRO A 2 15.31 33.82 16.82
CA PRO A 2 14.31 33.12 17.62
C PRO A 2 14.01 31.77 16.95
N GLU A 3 13.98 30.71 17.75
CA GLU A 3 13.68 29.36 17.30
C GLU A 3 12.15 29.23 17.15
N ALA A 4 11.67 28.95 15.94
CA ALA A 4 10.24 28.73 15.74
C ALA A 4 9.84 27.44 16.48
N PRO A 5 8.74 27.43 17.27
CA PRO A 5 8.34 26.24 17.98
C PRO A 5 7.88 25.18 16.97
N VAL A 6 8.76 24.21 16.68
CA VAL A 6 8.40 23.01 15.91
C VAL A 6 7.61 22.10 16.85
N LYS A 7 6.29 22.10 16.70
CA LYS A 7 5.42 21.11 17.34
C LYS A 7 5.20 19.96 16.37
N PRO A 8 5.39 18.70 16.80
CA PRO A 8 4.97 17.54 16.03
C PRO A 8 3.48 17.64 15.69
N LEU A 9 3.12 17.38 14.44
CA LEU A 9 1.72 17.26 14.03
C LEU A 9 1.13 16.00 14.69
N ALA A 10 0.17 16.19 15.59
CA ALA A 10 -0.62 15.11 16.17
C ALA A 10 -1.93 15.00 15.37
N GLY A 11 -1.98 14.10 14.40
CA GLY A 11 -3.18 13.90 13.60
C GLY A 11 -3.22 12.55 12.90
N ASP A 12 -4.44 12.06 12.66
CA ASP A 12 -4.73 10.78 11.99
C ASP A 12 -4.47 10.81 10.47
N ALA A 13 -3.63 11.72 9.98
CA ALA A 13 -3.37 11.89 8.56
C ALA A 13 -2.97 10.57 7.87
N PRO A 14 -2.10 9.71 8.45
CA PRO A 14 -1.78 8.42 7.83
C PRO A 14 -3.00 7.48 7.74
N ARG A 15 -3.85 7.45 8.77
CA ARG A 15 -5.08 6.65 8.78
C ARG A 15 -6.06 7.12 7.70
N LEU A 16 -6.26 8.45 7.59
CA LEU A 16 -7.13 9.06 6.58
C LEU A 16 -6.58 8.82 5.17
N LEU A 17 -5.27 8.99 4.97
CA LEU A 17 -4.59 8.69 3.70
C LEU A 17 -4.83 7.24 3.28
N ARG A 18 -4.59 6.29 4.19
CA ARG A 18 -4.86 4.87 3.94
C ARG A 18 -6.31 4.62 3.53
N GLN A 19 -7.27 5.24 4.20
CA GLN A 19 -8.69 5.09 3.83
C GLN A 19 -8.96 5.57 2.40
N ARG A 20 -8.36 6.69 1.98
CA ARG A 20 -8.47 7.21 0.61
C ARG A 20 -7.82 6.30 -0.42
N LEU A 21 -6.61 5.81 -0.15
CA LEU A 21 -5.93 4.84 -1.00
C LEU A 21 -6.74 3.54 -1.14
N ALA A 22 -7.31 3.06 -0.04
CA ALA A 22 -8.19 1.89 -0.05
C ALA A 22 -9.49 2.12 -0.84
N CYS A 23 -9.99 3.35 -0.96
CA CYS A 23 -11.08 3.67 -1.88
C CYS A 23 -10.65 3.54 -3.34
N LEU A 24 -9.43 3.97 -3.69
CA LEU A 24 -8.89 3.83 -5.05
C LEU A 24 -8.71 2.35 -5.42
N ILE A 25 -8.19 1.53 -4.51
CA ILE A 25 -8.08 0.07 -4.69
C ILE A 25 -9.46 -0.54 -5.00
N ARG A 26 -10.48 -0.14 -4.21
CA ARG A 26 -11.86 -0.60 -4.44
C ARG A 26 -12.43 -0.13 -5.77
N ALA A 27 -12.11 1.09 -6.20
CA ALA A 27 -12.53 1.60 -7.50
C ALA A 27 -11.95 0.78 -8.67
N GLN A 28 -10.80 0.13 -8.49
CA GLN A 28 -10.23 -0.82 -9.44
C GLN A 28 -10.84 -2.23 -9.33
N GLY A 29 -11.91 -2.42 -8.54
CA GLY A 29 -12.59 -3.69 -8.38
C GLY A 29 -11.84 -4.71 -7.51
N PHE A 30 -10.96 -4.25 -6.62
CA PHE A 30 -10.32 -5.08 -5.59
C PHE A 30 -11.02 -4.91 -4.24
N ARG A 31 -11.10 -5.98 -3.47
CA ARG A 31 -11.41 -5.88 -2.04
C ARG A 31 -10.17 -5.41 -1.29
N PHE A 32 -10.34 -4.54 -0.30
CA PHE A 32 -9.26 -4.12 0.59
C PHE A 32 -9.54 -4.58 2.02
N THR A 33 -8.57 -5.24 2.65
CA THR A 33 -8.65 -5.80 4.01
C THR A 33 -7.43 -5.41 4.84
N ILE A 34 -7.66 -5.27 6.15
CA ILE A 34 -6.61 -5.21 7.17
C ILE A 34 -6.71 -6.49 7.98
N GLY A 35 -5.63 -7.26 8.07
CA GLY A 35 -5.67 -8.56 8.75
C GLY A 35 -4.38 -9.35 8.59
N ASP A 36 -4.45 -10.61 8.97
CA ASP A 36 -3.32 -11.54 8.85
C ASP A 36 -3.00 -11.84 7.39
N MET A 37 -1.72 -12.05 7.11
CA MET A 37 -1.28 -12.48 5.79
C MET A 37 -1.72 -13.92 5.50
N PRO A 38 -2.07 -14.24 4.25
CA PRO A 38 -2.34 -15.62 3.86
C PRO A 38 -1.14 -16.56 4.11
N PRO A 39 -1.38 -17.88 4.24
CA PRO A 39 -0.31 -18.86 4.36
C PRO A 39 0.77 -18.69 3.28
N GLY A 40 2.04 -18.81 3.68
CA GLY A 40 3.19 -18.61 2.80
C GLY A 40 3.62 -17.15 2.58
N HIS A 41 2.90 -16.17 3.16
CA HIS A 41 3.19 -14.73 3.00
C HIS A 41 3.39 -14.00 4.34
N GLY A 42 3.72 -14.71 5.43
CA GLY A 42 3.78 -14.14 6.78
C GLY A 42 4.71 -12.93 6.94
N ASP A 43 5.80 -12.90 6.16
CA ASP A 43 6.79 -11.83 6.23
C ASP A 43 6.38 -10.57 5.46
N ALA A 44 5.33 -10.64 4.64
CA ALA A 44 4.86 -9.52 3.83
C ALA A 44 4.10 -8.49 4.68
N ASN A 45 4.31 -7.21 4.39
CA ASN A 45 3.53 -6.11 4.98
C ASN A 45 2.17 -5.95 4.27
N GLY A 46 2.12 -6.25 2.98
CA GLY A 46 0.93 -6.20 2.14
C GLY A 46 1.00 -7.26 1.04
N LEU A 47 -0.15 -7.56 0.45
CA LEU A 47 -0.27 -8.51 -0.64
C LEU A 47 -1.44 -8.15 -1.56
N THR A 48 -1.13 -8.00 -2.84
CA THR A 48 -2.12 -7.96 -3.93
C THR A 48 -2.28 -9.36 -4.53
N ASP A 49 -3.39 -10.01 -4.22
CA ASP A 49 -3.80 -11.27 -4.81
C ASP A 49 -4.73 -11.01 -6.02
N TRP A 50 -4.19 -11.23 -7.22
CA TRP A 50 -4.91 -11.06 -8.48
C TRP A 50 -5.98 -12.14 -8.71
N GLY A 51 -5.80 -13.34 -8.17
CA GLY A 51 -6.74 -14.46 -8.33
C GLY A 51 -8.02 -14.24 -7.55
N THR A 52 -7.91 -13.74 -6.31
CA THR A 52 -9.08 -13.40 -5.47
C THR A 52 -9.48 -11.93 -5.53
N ARG A 53 -8.75 -11.11 -6.30
CA ARG A 53 -8.86 -9.65 -6.37
C ARG A 53 -8.92 -9.00 -4.99
N THR A 54 -7.99 -9.39 -4.12
CA THR A 54 -7.91 -8.87 -2.75
C THR A 54 -6.55 -8.23 -2.50
N VAL A 55 -6.57 -7.03 -1.92
CA VAL A 55 -5.41 -6.40 -1.30
C VAL A 55 -5.53 -6.54 0.20
N THR A 56 -4.55 -7.17 0.84
CA THR A 56 -4.45 -7.28 2.29
C THR A 56 -3.27 -6.45 2.78
N VAL A 57 -3.45 -5.68 3.86
CA VAL A 57 -2.35 -5.04 4.59
C VAL A 57 -2.32 -5.56 6.02
N ARG A 58 -1.12 -5.85 6.54
CA ARG A 58 -0.94 -6.48 7.85
C ARG A 58 -1.46 -5.58 8.96
N ALA A 59 -2.16 -6.16 9.93
CA ALA A 59 -2.88 -5.42 10.98
C ALA A 59 -1.98 -4.85 12.09
N ASP A 60 -0.77 -5.38 12.26
CA ASP A 60 0.19 -5.00 13.31
C ASP A 60 1.07 -3.81 12.92
N LEU A 61 0.88 -3.25 11.74
CA LEU A 61 1.63 -2.10 11.25
C LEU A 61 1.19 -0.80 11.94
N THR A 62 2.15 0.11 12.16
CA THR A 62 1.83 1.49 12.53
C THR A 62 0.98 2.14 11.44
N ASP A 63 0.17 3.17 11.77
CA ASP A 63 -0.69 3.81 10.77
C ASP A 63 0.09 4.37 9.57
N ALA A 64 1.29 4.91 9.81
CA ALA A 64 2.20 5.38 8.75
C ALA A 64 2.66 4.24 7.84
N GLN A 65 3.11 3.13 8.43
CA GLN A 65 3.56 1.98 7.65
C GLN A 65 2.39 1.34 6.89
N ALA A 66 1.21 1.24 7.49
CA ALA A 66 0.01 0.74 6.84
C ALA A 66 -0.40 1.63 5.65
N ALA A 67 -0.29 2.95 5.77
CA ALA A 67 -0.56 3.89 4.67
C ALA A 67 0.43 3.71 3.52
N LYS A 68 1.74 3.68 3.82
CA LYS A 68 2.82 3.41 2.86
C LYS A 68 2.60 2.08 2.13
N THR A 69 2.32 1.02 2.87
CA THR A 69 2.05 -0.31 2.29
C THR A 69 0.80 -0.27 1.41
N THR A 70 -0.25 0.43 1.82
CA THR A 70 -1.45 0.56 0.98
C THR A 70 -1.16 1.30 -0.33
N ALA A 71 -0.30 2.31 -0.31
CA ALA A 71 0.15 3.01 -1.53
C ALA A 71 0.93 2.08 -2.46
N HIS A 72 1.86 1.29 -1.90
CA HIS A 72 2.62 0.28 -2.61
C HIS A 72 1.69 -0.77 -3.29
N GLU A 73 0.71 -1.30 -2.56
CA GLU A 73 -0.25 -2.26 -3.14
C GLU A 73 -1.16 -1.62 -4.20
N LEU A 74 -1.58 -0.36 -4.01
CA LEU A 74 -2.32 0.36 -5.05
C LEU A 74 -1.49 0.51 -6.33
N ALA A 75 -0.18 0.74 -6.21
CA ALA A 75 0.72 0.80 -7.35
C ALA A 75 0.74 -0.54 -8.12
N HIS A 76 0.78 -1.67 -7.42
CA HIS A 76 0.60 -2.98 -8.05
C HIS A 76 -0.75 -3.10 -8.78
N VAL A 77 -1.85 -2.75 -8.11
CA VAL A 77 -3.20 -2.83 -8.71
C VAL A 77 -3.30 -2.01 -10.00
N LEU A 78 -2.67 -0.84 -10.07
CA LEU A 78 -2.76 0.04 -11.24
C LEU A 78 -1.83 -0.32 -12.38
N MET A 79 -0.66 -0.91 -12.10
CA MET A 79 0.43 -1.01 -13.08
C MET A 79 0.87 -2.44 -13.38
N HIS A 80 0.61 -3.40 -12.49
CA HIS A 80 1.28 -4.70 -12.51
C HIS A 80 0.31 -5.88 -12.67
N ASP A 81 -0.81 -5.68 -13.38
CA ASP A 81 -1.74 -6.76 -13.71
C ASP A 81 -1.02 -7.88 -14.48
N PRO A 82 -1.01 -9.12 -13.98
CA PRO A 82 -0.31 -10.22 -14.65
C PRO A 82 -0.91 -10.60 -16.00
N THR A 83 -2.14 -10.16 -16.31
CA THR A 83 -2.85 -10.47 -17.56
C THR A 83 -2.64 -9.45 -18.68
N SER A 84 -2.09 -8.27 -18.38
CA SER A 84 -2.00 -7.16 -19.36
C SER A 84 -0.90 -7.33 -20.43
N GLY A 85 -0.12 -8.42 -20.38
CA GLY A 85 0.95 -8.71 -21.34
C GLY A 85 2.18 -7.82 -21.16
N GLY A 86 3.39 -8.40 -21.28
CA GLY A 86 4.64 -7.63 -21.17
C GLY A 86 5.03 -7.24 -19.75
N ARG A 87 4.91 -8.17 -18.79
CA ARG A 87 5.26 -7.91 -17.39
C ARG A 87 6.77 -7.66 -17.24
N SER A 88 7.12 -6.55 -16.60
CA SER A 88 8.48 -6.33 -16.09
C SER A 88 8.89 -7.46 -15.11
N PRO A 89 10.19 -7.74 -14.95
CA PRO A 89 10.66 -8.63 -13.89
C PRO A 89 10.10 -8.17 -12.53
N ARG A 90 9.87 -9.13 -11.62
CA ARG A 90 9.26 -8.82 -10.33
C ARG A 90 10.04 -7.72 -9.61
N GLU A 91 11.36 -7.77 -9.63
CA GLU A 91 12.22 -6.80 -8.95
C GLU A 91 11.96 -5.36 -9.44
N VAL A 92 11.68 -5.20 -10.73
CA VAL A 92 11.36 -3.89 -11.32
C VAL A 92 10.00 -3.41 -10.83
N CYS A 93 8.98 -4.27 -10.84
CA CYS A 93 7.65 -3.93 -10.33
C CYS A 93 7.68 -3.49 -8.84
N GLU A 94 8.49 -4.15 -8.01
CA GLU A 94 8.62 -3.81 -6.59
C GLU A 94 9.30 -2.44 -6.42
N ILE A 95 10.32 -2.13 -7.24
CA ILE A 95 10.98 -0.80 -7.26
C ILE A 95 10.01 0.30 -7.67
N GLU A 96 9.21 0.06 -8.72
CA GLU A 96 8.20 0.99 -9.21
C GLU A 96 7.13 1.25 -8.14
N ALA A 97 6.63 0.19 -7.50
CA ALA A 97 5.64 0.29 -6.43
C ALA A 97 6.21 1.03 -5.19
N GLU A 98 7.45 0.74 -4.82
CA GLU A 98 8.13 1.44 -3.73
C GLU A 98 8.36 2.93 -4.03
N SER A 99 8.67 3.26 -5.28
CA SER A 99 8.85 4.65 -5.73
C SER A 99 7.54 5.45 -5.63
N VAL A 100 6.41 4.85 -5.99
CA VAL A 100 5.09 5.47 -5.80
C VAL A 100 4.81 5.69 -4.30
N ALA A 101 5.09 4.68 -3.48
CA ALA A 101 4.88 4.77 -2.03
C ALA A 101 5.79 5.81 -1.37
N TYR A 102 6.98 6.08 -1.91
CA TYR A 102 7.90 7.11 -1.43
C TYR A 102 7.41 8.55 -1.72
N LEU A 103 6.69 8.74 -2.83
CA LEU A 103 6.20 10.06 -3.25
C LEU A 103 4.90 10.50 -2.56
N LEU A 104 4.22 9.59 -1.85
CA LEU A 104 2.93 9.82 -1.17
C LEU A 104 3.10 10.03 0.33
#